data_AF-A0A1J4P0K5-F1
#
_entry.id   AF-A0A1J4P0K5-F1
#
_cell.length_a   1.000
_cell.length_b   1.000
_cell.length_c   1.000
_cell.angle_alpha   90.00
_cell.angle_beta   90.00
_cell.angle_gamma   90.00
#
_symmetry.space_group_name_H-M   'P 1'
#
loop_
_entity.id
_entity.type
_entity.pdbx_description
1 polymer ?
#
loop_
_entity_poly.entity_id
_entity_poly.type
_entity_poly.pdbx_seq_one_letter_code
_entity_poly.pdbx_strand_id
1 'polypeptide(L)'
;MQVESGAVADADSFPQERLTRRIFRDETLLVLGLSLGASGVSALISFVGSVTKPGGLKDQAATMNASAAPGRPWLDLAWQLFGIATALVPVVLVAHFLMRERESLRTLGFDRTRPWPDLARGAGVAAVIGSFGIAFYLAARGLGANLTVVPEALPDVWWKYPVLILSAVQNAVLEEVIVVGYLLRRLGQLGWTPGTALVASAVLRGSYHLYQGIGGFLGNLAMGVVFVWLYRRWGRVGPLVVAHSLLDIGAFVGYALLAGRVGWLPTA
;
A
#
# COMPACT_ATOMS: atom_id res chain seq x y z
N MET A 1 11.97 21.51 69.33
CA MET A 1 12.53 20.61 68.31
C MET A 1 11.47 20.48 67.21
N GLN A 2 11.42 21.44 66.29
CA GLN A 2 10.52 21.43 65.14
C GLN A 2 11.26 20.71 64.02
N VAL A 3 10.72 19.60 63.53
CA VAL A 3 11.22 18.91 62.35
C VAL A 3 10.44 19.46 61.17
N GLU A 4 11.07 20.37 60.42
CA GLU A 4 10.61 20.76 59.10
C GLU A 4 10.83 19.57 58.16
N SER A 5 9.75 18.89 57.78
CA SER A 5 9.76 17.93 56.68
C SER A 5 9.82 18.71 55.37
N GLY A 6 11.03 18.95 54.87
CA GLY A 6 11.27 19.49 53.54
C GLY A 6 10.57 18.65 52.49
N ALA A 7 9.79 19.33 51.65
CA ALA A 7 9.14 18.74 50.49
C ALA A 7 10.22 18.09 49.59
N VAL A 8 10.10 16.79 49.40
CA VAL A 8 10.82 16.07 48.35
C VAL A 8 10.29 16.62 47.03
N ALA A 9 11.09 17.46 46.38
CA ALA A 9 10.80 17.92 45.03
C ALA A 9 10.64 16.69 44.13
N ASP A 10 9.49 16.60 43.46
CA ASP A 10 9.17 15.62 42.42
C ASP A 10 10.18 15.77 41.26
N ALA A 11 11.34 15.12 41.40
CA ALA A 11 12.48 15.29 40.50
C ALA A 11 12.40 14.43 39.22
N ASP A 12 11.27 13.75 38.96
CA ASP A 12 11.18 12.79 37.84
C ASP A 12 9.90 12.91 36.98
N SER A 13 9.21 14.06 36.99
CA SER A 13 8.17 14.31 35.99
C SER A 13 8.74 15.09 34.80
N PHE A 14 9.44 14.40 33.90
CA PHE A 14 9.59 14.91 32.53
C PHE A 14 8.20 15.32 32.05
N PRO A 15 7.99 16.55 31.54
CA PRO A 15 6.68 16.96 31.04
C PRO A 15 6.22 15.92 30.02
N GLN A 16 5.12 15.23 30.30
CA GLN A 16 4.48 14.40 29.27
C GLN A 16 4.08 15.34 28.14
N GLU A 17 4.90 15.35 27.09
CA GLU A 17 4.72 16.24 25.95
C GLU A 17 3.37 15.91 25.34
N ARG A 18 2.38 16.78 25.57
CA ARG A 18 1.05 16.62 24.97
C ARG A 18 1.24 16.68 23.46
N LEU A 19 0.93 15.57 22.78
CA LEU A 19 1.03 15.47 21.33
C LEU A 19 0.22 16.60 20.69
N THR A 20 0.92 17.49 19.98
CA THR A 20 0.31 18.66 19.34
C THR A 20 -0.12 18.32 17.91
N ARG A 21 -1.04 19.12 17.35
CA ARG A 21 -1.40 19.02 15.91
C ARG A 21 -0.18 19.14 15.00
N ARG A 22 0.84 19.90 15.41
CA ARG A 22 2.09 20.06 14.67
C ARG A 22 2.83 18.72 14.56
N ILE A 23 2.98 18.00 15.67
CA ILE A 23 3.64 16.68 15.70
C ILE A 23 2.90 15.71 14.78
N PHE A 24 1.57 15.60 14.87
CA PHE A 24 0.81 14.69 14.00
C PHE A 24 0.96 15.01 12.51
N ARG A 25 0.98 16.30 12.16
CA ARG A 25 1.21 16.72 10.78
C ARG A 25 2.61 16.32 10.33
N ASP A 26 3.64 16.67 11.10
CA ASP A 26 5.03 16.44 10.73
C ASP A 26 5.34 14.94 10.61
N GLU A 27 4.82 14.11 11.52
CA GLU A 27 4.91 12.64 11.41
C GLU A 27 4.18 12.08 10.19
N THR A 28 3.00 12.61 9.87
CA THR A 28 2.27 12.18 8.68
C THR A 28 3.07 12.51 7.43
N LEU A 29 3.64 13.72 7.37
CA LEU A 29 4.48 14.14 6.24
C LEU A 29 5.77 13.30 6.14
N LEU A 30 6.41 12.96 7.26
CA LEU A 30 7.60 12.09 7.27
C LEU A 30 7.26 10.68 6.78
N VAL A 31 6.18 10.07 7.28
CA VAL A 31 5.75 8.75 6.84
C VAL A 31 5.45 8.77 5.34
N LEU A 32 4.68 9.75 4.85
CA LEU A 32 4.35 9.85 3.44
C LEU A 32 5.58 10.15 2.57
N GLY A 33 6.47 11.04 3.02
CA GLY A 33 7.70 11.41 2.32
C GLY A 33 8.72 10.28 2.21
N LEU A 34 8.72 9.34 3.15
CA LEU A 34 9.54 8.12 3.11
C LEU A 34 8.86 6.96 2.36
N SER A 35 7.59 7.10 1.97
CA SER A 35 6.79 6.00 1.41
C SER A 35 5.91 6.46 0.25
N LEU A 36 4.60 6.27 0.35
CA LEU A 36 3.62 6.36 -0.73
C LEU A 36 3.40 7.79 -1.24
N GLY A 37 3.76 8.81 -0.45
CA GLY A 37 3.82 10.19 -0.93
C GLY A 37 4.97 10.38 -1.92
N ALA A 38 6.17 9.87 -1.60
CA ALA A 38 7.29 9.85 -2.55
C ALA A 38 6.99 8.96 -3.76
N SER A 39 6.36 7.80 -3.57
CA SER A 39 5.89 6.95 -4.68
C SER A 39 4.90 7.69 -5.58
N GLY A 40 4.01 8.52 -5.02
CA GLY A 40 3.08 9.38 -5.77
C GLY A 40 3.80 10.40 -6.66
N VAL A 41 4.81 11.08 -6.11
CA VAL A 41 5.65 12.01 -6.89
C VAL A 41 6.41 11.28 -8.00
N SER A 42 7.03 10.14 -7.67
CA SER A 42 7.74 9.30 -8.63
C SER A 42 6.82 8.80 -9.75
N ALA A 43 5.59 8.39 -9.40
CA ALA A 43 4.59 7.93 -10.34
C ALA A 43 4.14 9.04 -11.29
N LEU A 44 3.96 10.26 -10.80
CA LEU A 44 3.65 11.43 -11.63
C LEU A 44 4.80 11.75 -12.59
N ILE A 45 6.05 11.76 -12.12
CA ILE A 45 7.22 11.99 -12.97
C ILE A 45 7.29 10.93 -14.06
N SER A 46 7.12 9.65 -13.69
CA SER A 46 7.13 8.53 -14.63
C SER A 46 6.03 8.65 -15.68
N PHE A 47 4.81 8.99 -15.25
CA PHE A 47 3.67 9.21 -16.16
C PHE A 47 3.91 10.37 -17.13
N VAL A 48 4.39 11.53 -16.64
CA VAL A 48 4.74 12.68 -17.49
C VAL A 48 5.82 12.28 -18.52
N GLY A 49 6.84 11.52 -18.09
CA GLY A 49 7.84 10.96 -18.99
C GLY A 49 7.24 10.06 -20.06
N SER A 50 6.30 9.17 -19.69
CA SER A 50 5.62 8.28 -20.64
C SER A 50 4.76 9.03 -21.66
N VAL A 51 4.03 10.08 -21.27
CA VAL A 51 3.17 10.85 -22.19
C VAL A 51 3.94 11.81 -23.10
N THR A 52 5.15 12.23 -22.70
CA THR A 52 5.98 13.16 -23.48
C THR A 52 6.97 12.44 -24.41
N LYS A 53 7.17 11.13 -24.26
CA LYS A 53 8.07 10.34 -25.08
C LYS A 53 7.48 10.03 -26.47
N PRO A 54 8.27 10.09 -27.56
CA PRO A 54 7.84 9.65 -28.89
C PRO A 54 7.35 8.19 -28.88
N GLY A 55 6.23 7.90 -29.56
CA GLY A 55 5.52 6.60 -29.52
C GLY A 55 4.24 6.64 -28.64
N GLY A 56 4.13 7.62 -27.74
CA GLY A 56 2.95 7.80 -26.89
C GLY A 56 2.79 6.70 -25.83
N LEU A 57 1.65 6.73 -25.13
CA LEU A 57 1.37 5.84 -23.99
C LEU A 57 1.35 4.36 -24.39
N LYS A 58 0.73 4.01 -25.52
CA LYS A 58 0.46 2.62 -25.92
C LYS A 58 1.73 1.76 -26.09
N ASP A 59 2.87 2.40 -26.32
CA ASP A 59 4.16 1.72 -26.53
C ASP A 59 5.00 1.60 -25.23
N GLN A 60 4.48 2.03 -24.08
CA GLN A 60 5.17 1.93 -22.79
C GLN A 60 4.61 0.79 -21.95
N ALA A 61 5.51 0.03 -21.30
CA ALA A 61 5.17 -0.98 -20.32
C ALA A 61 5.69 -0.59 -18.95
N ALA A 62 4.81 -0.65 -17.95
CA ALA A 62 5.20 -0.59 -16.55
C ALA A 62 5.43 -2.02 -16.05
N THR A 63 6.68 -2.36 -15.78
CA THR A 63 7.06 -3.69 -15.25
C THR A 63 7.15 -3.65 -13.75
N MET A 64 6.39 -4.51 -13.09
CA MET A 64 6.48 -4.76 -11.65
C MET A 64 7.30 -6.04 -11.41
N ASN A 65 7.86 -6.19 -10.20
CA ASN A 65 8.62 -7.39 -9.80
C ASN A 65 9.65 -7.83 -10.86
N ALA A 66 10.51 -6.91 -11.33
CA ALA A 66 11.55 -7.22 -12.30
C ALA A 66 12.82 -7.75 -11.60
N SER A 67 13.61 -8.54 -12.33
CA SER A 67 14.92 -8.98 -11.87
C SER A 67 15.88 -7.80 -11.71
N ALA A 68 16.50 -7.67 -10.53
CA ALA A 68 17.53 -6.68 -10.25
C ALA A 68 18.94 -7.16 -10.64
N ALA A 69 19.13 -8.48 -10.75
CA ALA A 69 20.39 -9.08 -11.17
C ALA A 69 20.18 -10.25 -12.14
N PRO A 70 19.82 -9.98 -13.41
CA PRO A 70 19.61 -11.00 -14.41
C PRO A 70 20.80 -11.95 -14.54
N GLY A 71 20.52 -13.27 -14.60
CA GLY A 71 21.55 -14.31 -14.66
C GLY A 71 22.27 -14.61 -13.34
N ARG A 72 21.92 -13.95 -12.23
CA ARG A 72 22.54 -14.13 -10.90
C ARG A 72 21.48 -14.42 -9.83
N PRO A 73 20.87 -15.62 -9.78
CA PRO A 73 19.65 -15.87 -9.01
C PRO A 73 19.74 -15.58 -7.51
N TRP A 74 20.86 -15.89 -6.85
CA TRP A 74 21.02 -15.62 -5.41
C TRP A 74 21.21 -14.14 -5.10
N LEU A 75 21.89 -13.40 -5.97
CA LEU A 75 22.03 -11.95 -5.82
C LEU A 75 20.68 -11.27 -6.06
N ASP A 76 19.94 -11.72 -7.07
CA ASP A 76 18.60 -11.20 -7.34
C ASP A 76 17.67 -11.45 -6.16
N LEU A 77 17.63 -12.69 -5.62
CA LEU A 77 16.86 -13.00 -4.42
C LEU A 77 17.24 -12.09 -3.24
N ALA A 78 18.53 -11.82 -3.03
CA ALA A 78 18.96 -10.90 -1.97
C ALA A 78 18.40 -9.48 -2.18
N TRP A 79 18.41 -8.96 -3.41
CA TRP A 79 17.83 -7.66 -3.74
C TRP A 79 16.31 -7.63 -3.59
N GLN A 80 15.60 -8.70 -3.98
CA GLN A 80 14.15 -8.79 -3.78
C GLN A 80 13.79 -8.76 -2.30
N LEU A 81 14.45 -9.59 -1.48
CA LEU A 81 14.20 -9.64 -0.04
C LEU A 81 14.59 -8.32 0.66
N PHE A 82 15.69 -7.69 0.24
CA PHE A 82 16.08 -6.37 0.72
C PHE A 82 15.02 -5.31 0.38
N GLY A 83 14.53 -5.29 -0.86
CA GLY A 83 13.47 -4.38 -1.30
C GLY A 83 12.19 -4.53 -0.47
N ILE A 84 11.71 -5.76 -0.31
CA ILE A 84 10.52 -6.07 0.51
C ILE A 84 10.74 -5.63 1.97
N ALA A 85 11.88 -5.97 2.57
CA ALA A 85 12.16 -5.64 3.97
C ALA A 85 12.23 -4.12 4.20
N THR A 86 12.91 -3.40 3.31
CA THR A 86 13.06 -1.94 3.42
C THR A 86 11.76 -1.21 3.13
N ALA A 87 10.93 -1.70 2.22
CA ALA A 87 9.59 -1.15 1.95
C ALA A 87 8.65 -1.22 3.16
N LEU A 88 8.90 -2.12 4.13
CA LEU A 88 8.13 -2.21 5.37
C LEU A 88 8.62 -1.27 6.48
N VAL A 89 9.78 -0.62 6.34
CA VAL A 89 10.32 0.30 7.36
C VAL A 89 9.35 1.45 7.70
N PRO A 90 8.66 2.09 6.73
CA PRO A 90 7.64 3.09 7.04
C PRO A 90 6.48 2.55 7.90
N VAL A 91 6.11 1.27 7.74
CA VAL A 91 5.09 0.61 8.59
C VAL A 91 5.61 0.44 10.01
N VAL A 92 6.89 0.06 10.17
CA VAL A 92 7.54 -0.01 11.48
C VAL A 92 7.60 1.38 12.13
N LEU A 93 7.86 2.44 11.35
CA LEU A 93 7.84 3.81 11.83
C LEU A 93 6.45 4.23 12.33
N VAL A 94 5.39 3.89 11.59
CA VAL A 94 4.00 4.07 12.04
C VAL A 94 3.75 3.34 13.36
N ALA A 95 4.18 2.07 13.47
CA ALA A 95 4.04 1.31 14.71
C ALA A 95 4.76 1.99 15.88
N HIS A 96 5.97 2.49 15.65
CA HIS A 96 6.75 3.22 16.65
C HIS A 96 6.05 4.51 17.10
N PHE A 97 5.52 5.30 16.17
CA PHE A 97 4.75 6.50 16.53
C PHE A 97 3.51 6.16 17.34
N LEU A 98 2.74 5.13 16.96
CA LEU A 98 1.60 4.67 17.74
C LEU A 98 1.99 4.21 19.15
N MET A 99 3.10 3.48 19.30
CA MET A 99 3.62 3.07 20.61
C MET A 99 3.94 4.28 21.50
N ARG A 100 4.48 5.37 20.93
CA ARG A 100 4.73 6.62 21.67
C ARG A 100 3.43 7.26 22.17
N GLU A 101 2.30 7.02 21.51
CA GLU A 101 0.95 7.43 21.97
C GLU A 101 0.32 6.44 22.95
N ARG A 102 1.04 5.40 23.38
CA ARG A 102 0.50 4.25 24.13
C ARG A 102 -0.58 3.47 23.36
N GLU A 103 -0.49 3.52 22.04
CA GLU A 103 -1.36 2.82 21.09
C GLU A 103 -0.54 1.74 20.36
N SER A 104 -1.16 1.01 19.43
CA SER A 104 -0.45 0.03 18.62
C SER A 104 -1.12 -0.18 17.27
N LEU A 105 -0.56 -1.03 16.42
CA LEU A 105 -1.20 -1.44 15.16
C LEU A 105 -2.59 -2.07 15.36
N ARG A 106 -2.90 -2.59 16.57
CA ARG A 106 -4.24 -3.04 16.96
C ARG A 106 -5.27 -1.92 16.91
N THR A 107 -4.87 -0.68 17.15
CA THR A 107 -5.74 0.51 17.08
C THR A 107 -6.21 0.76 15.64
N LEU A 108 -5.43 0.32 14.65
CA LEU A 108 -5.81 0.32 13.23
C LEU A 108 -6.56 -0.97 12.84
N GLY A 109 -6.72 -1.91 13.77
CA GLY A 109 -7.22 -3.26 13.51
C GLY A 109 -6.29 -4.12 12.65
N PHE A 110 -4.99 -3.83 12.69
CA PHE A 110 -3.94 -4.70 12.17
C PHE A 110 -3.39 -5.54 13.33
N ASP A 111 -4.06 -6.66 13.59
CA ASP A 111 -3.73 -7.57 14.68
C ASP A 111 -4.22 -8.99 14.35
N ARG A 112 -3.85 -9.97 15.17
CA ARG A 112 -4.23 -11.39 15.00
C ARG A 112 -5.46 -11.81 15.80
N THR A 113 -6.31 -10.89 16.25
CA THR A 113 -7.46 -11.21 17.12
C THR A 113 -8.64 -11.84 16.36
N ARG A 114 -8.76 -11.60 15.04
CA ARG A 114 -9.88 -12.08 14.21
C ARG A 114 -9.41 -12.61 12.85
N PRO A 115 -8.48 -13.59 12.80
CA PRO A 115 -7.85 -14.01 11.55
C PRO A 115 -8.85 -14.61 10.55
N TRP A 116 -9.77 -15.48 10.99
CA TRP A 116 -10.73 -16.12 10.10
C TRP A 116 -11.81 -15.18 9.55
N PRO A 117 -12.44 -14.31 10.38
CA PRO A 117 -13.35 -13.29 9.85
C PRO A 117 -12.66 -12.32 8.91
N ASP A 118 -11.42 -11.92 9.21
CA ASP A 118 -10.66 -11.00 8.36
C ASP A 118 -10.31 -11.68 7.03
N LEU A 119 -9.92 -12.97 7.06
CA LEU A 119 -9.70 -13.78 5.87
C LEU A 119 -10.96 -13.92 5.00
N ALA A 120 -12.09 -14.29 5.59
CA ALA A 120 -13.34 -14.50 4.86
C ALA A 120 -13.87 -13.22 4.21
N ARG A 121 -13.84 -12.10 4.95
CA ARG A 121 -14.25 -10.79 4.43
C ARG A 121 -13.30 -10.31 3.33
N GLY A 122 -12.00 -10.44 3.56
CA GLY A 122 -10.99 -10.06 2.58
C GLY A 122 -11.11 -10.86 1.29
N ALA A 123 -11.30 -12.17 1.38
CA ALA A 123 -11.53 -13.04 0.23
C ALA A 123 -12.81 -12.66 -0.53
N GLY A 124 -13.91 -12.36 0.17
CA GLY A 124 -15.14 -11.90 -0.46
C GLY A 124 -14.97 -10.58 -1.21
N VAL A 125 -14.27 -9.61 -0.60
CA VAL A 125 -13.96 -8.32 -1.23
C VAL A 125 -13.04 -8.51 -2.44
N ALA A 126 -12.00 -9.33 -2.32
CA ALA A 126 -11.08 -9.64 -3.41
C ALA A 126 -11.81 -10.31 -4.59
N ALA A 127 -12.72 -11.26 -4.32
CA ALA A 127 -13.49 -11.91 -5.36
C ALA A 127 -14.36 -10.91 -6.14
N VAL A 128 -15.04 -9.99 -5.44
CA VAL A 128 -15.86 -8.95 -6.08
C VAL A 128 -15.00 -7.99 -6.89
N ILE A 129 -14.01 -7.36 -6.26
CA ILE A 129 -13.17 -6.35 -6.92
C ILE A 129 -12.35 -6.97 -8.05
N GLY A 130 -11.78 -8.15 -7.85
CA GLY A 130 -10.99 -8.86 -8.84
C GLY A 130 -11.82 -9.25 -10.07
N SER A 131 -13.06 -9.71 -9.86
CA SER A 131 -13.99 -10.01 -10.96
C SER A 131 -14.31 -8.76 -11.78
N PHE A 132 -14.60 -7.62 -11.12
CA PHE A 132 -14.78 -6.34 -11.80
C PHE A 132 -13.53 -5.88 -12.53
N GLY A 133 -12.34 -6.06 -11.94
CA GLY A 133 -11.06 -5.73 -12.54
C GLY A 133 -10.79 -6.51 -13.83
N ILE A 134 -11.02 -7.83 -13.82
CA ILE A 134 -10.91 -8.68 -15.00
C ILE A 134 -11.92 -8.27 -16.07
N ALA A 135 -13.18 -8.06 -15.70
CA ALA A 135 -14.22 -7.64 -16.64
C ALA A 135 -13.90 -6.28 -17.29
N PHE A 136 -13.47 -5.30 -16.49
CA PHE A 136 -13.03 -3.99 -16.96
C PHE A 136 -11.81 -4.10 -17.89
N TYR A 137 -10.82 -4.92 -17.51
CA TYR A 137 -9.64 -5.16 -18.32
C TYR A 137 -9.99 -5.72 -19.71
N LEU A 138 -10.85 -6.75 -19.76
CA LEU A 138 -11.30 -7.34 -21.01
C LEU A 138 -12.08 -6.35 -21.88
N ALA A 139 -12.94 -5.53 -21.28
CA ALA A 139 -13.69 -4.49 -21.99
C ALA A 139 -12.76 -3.39 -22.55
N ALA A 140 -11.83 -2.88 -21.74
CA ALA A 140 -10.86 -1.87 -22.15
C ALA A 140 -9.93 -2.36 -23.27
N ARG A 141 -9.55 -3.64 -23.24
CA ARG A 141 -8.79 -4.29 -24.31
C ARG A 141 -9.61 -4.39 -25.60
N GLY A 142 -10.89 -4.79 -25.51
CA GLY A 142 -11.81 -4.83 -26.65
C GLY A 142 -12.03 -3.48 -27.33
N LEU A 143 -11.85 -2.38 -26.58
CA LEU A 143 -11.97 -1.00 -27.08
C LEU A 143 -10.63 -0.37 -27.52
N GLY A 144 -9.51 -1.09 -27.44
CA GLY A 144 -8.19 -0.60 -27.89
C GLY A 144 -7.60 0.56 -27.06
N ALA A 145 -8.08 0.73 -25.83
CA ALA A 145 -7.84 1.90 -24.98
C ALA A 145 -6.79 1.71 -23.87
N ASN A 146 -6.14 0.54 -23.77
CA ASN A 146 -5.35 0.19 -22.58
C ASN A 146 -3.83 0.13 -22.80
N LEU A 147 -3.10 0.42 -21.72
CA LEU A 147 -1.66 0.20 -21.57
C LEU A 147 -1.38 -1.29 -21.30
N THR A 148 -0.23 -1.78 -21.76
CA THR A 148 0.27 -3.11 -21.38
C THR A 148 0.99 -2.98 -20.03
N VAL A 149 0.33 -3.39 -18.94
CA VAL A 149 0.97 -3.55 -17.63
C VAL A 149 1.53 -4.96 -17.55
N VAL A 150 2.81 -5.08 -17.18
CA VAL A 150 3.48 -6.37 -16.98
C VAL A 150 3.64 -6.59 -15.47
N PRO A 151 2.74 -7.37 -14.82
CA PRO A 151 2.68 -7.49 -13.36
C PRO A 151 3.88 -8.21 -12.73
N GLU A 152 4.60 -9.03 -13.50
CA GLU A 152 5.85 -9.66 -13.07
C GLU A 152 6.76 -9.98 -14.26
N ALA A 153 8.07 -9.91 -14.05
CA ALA A 153 9.09 -10.29 -15.03
C ALA A 153 10.28 -11.01 -14.36
N LEU A 154 10.02 -11.83 -13.35
CA LEU A 154 11.06 -12.63 -12.69
C LEU A 154 11.44 -13.85 -13.54
N PRO A 155 12.72 -14.27 -13.54
CA PRO A 155 13.17 -15.45 -14.24
C PRO A 155 12.49 -16.72 -13.71
N ASP A 156 12.49 -17.80 -14.49
CA ASP A 156 11.95 -19.09 -14.04
C ASP A 156 12.89 -19.75 -13.03
N VAL A 157 12.65 -19.47 -11.74
CA VAL A 157 13.44 -19.94 -10.60
C VAL A 157 12.50 -20.34 -9.47
N TRP A 158 12.93 -21.28 -8.62
CA TRP A 158 12.09 -21.87 -7.58
C TRP A 158 11.51 -20.82 -6.60
N TRP A 159 12.24 -19.74 -6.34
CA TRP A 159 11.84 -18.68 -5.41
C TRP A 159 10.92 -17.62 -6.04
N LYS A 160 10.64 -17.69 -7.36
CA LYS A 160 9.78 -16.73 -8.07
C LYS A 160 8.43 -16.56 -7.36
N TYR A 161 7.66 -17.65 -7.22
CA TYR A 161 6.32 -17.58 -6.61
C TYR A 161 6.35 -17.18 -5.14
N PRO A 162 7.24 -17.72 -4.28
CA PRO A 162 7.41 -17.22 -2.92
C PRO A 162 7.65 -15.71 -2.85
N VAL A 163 8.54 -15.17 -3.69
CA VAL A 163 8.85 -13.73 -3.72
C VAL A 163 7.66 -12.91 -4.20
N LEU A 164 6.94 -13.36 -5.24
CA LEU A 164 5.73 -12.66 -5.71
C LEU A 164 4.65 -12.59 -4.64
N ILE A 165 4.44 -13.67 -3.88
CA ILE A 165 3.49 -13.70 -2.77
C ILE A 165 3.94 -12.76 -1.65
N LEU A 166 5.24 -12.76 -1.30
CA LEU A 166 5.78 -11.86 -0.29
C LEU A 166 5.67 -10.39 -0.71
N SER A 167 5.94 -10.08 -1.98
CA SER A 167 5.79 -8.74 -2.56
C SER A 167 4.34 -8.27 -2.49
N ALA A 168 3.38 -9.10 -2.89
CA ALA A 168 1.95 -8.82 -2.79
C ALA A 168 1.50 -8.52 -1.35
N VAL A 169 1.92 -9.34 -0.39
CA VAL A 169 1.61 -9.12 1.03
C VAL A 169 2.28 -7.85 1.55
N GLN A 170 3.52 -7.58 1.13
CA GLN A 170 4.23 -6.37 1.50
C GLN A 170 3.50 -5.11 1.00
N ASN A 171 3.07 -5.08 -0.26
CA ASN A 171 2.31 -3.95 -0.82
C ASN A 171 1.03 -3.73 -0.04
N ALA A 172 0.26 -4.80 0.17
CA ALA A 172 -0.98 -4.74 0.94
C ALA A 172 -0.76 -4.21 2.37
N VAL A 173 0.25 -4.70 3.08
CA VAL A 173 0.56 -4.22 4.43
C VAL A 173 0.96 -2.75 4.40
N LEU A 174 1.86 -2.37 3.49
CA LEU A 174 2.33 -0.99 3.36
C LEU A 174 1.16 -0.02 3.10
N GLU A 175 0.37 -0.31 2.09
CA GLU A 175 -0.70 0.57 1.64
C GLU A 175 -1.87 0.63 2.61
N GLU A 176 -2.37 -0.51 3.09
CA GLU A 176 -3.53 -0.51 3.96
C GLU A 176 -3.22 0.05 5.34
N VAL A 177 -2.04 -0.24 5.90
CA VAL A 177 -1.65 0.30 7.20
C VAL A 177 -1.41 1.80 7.10
N ILE A 178 -0.75 2.30 6.05
CA ILE A 178 -0.42 3.72 5.94
C ILE A 178 -1.61 4.54 5.42
N VAL A 179 -2.16 4.20 4.25
CA VAL A 179 -3.11 5.04 3.52
C VAL A 179 -4.52 4.96 4.10
N VAL A 180 -4.91 3.80 4.62
CA VAL A 180 -6.24 3.59 5.19
C VAL A 180 -6.20 3.69 6.71
N GLY A 181 -5.34 2.93 7.39
CA GLY A 181 -5.27 2.97 8.86
C GLY A 181 -4.72 4.29 9.41
N TYR A 182 -3.43 4.51 9.20
CA TYR A 182 -2.68 5.59 9.82
C TYR A 182 -3.11 6.98 9.33
N LEU A 183 -3.20 7.17 8.00
CA LEU A 183 -3.54 8.47 7.41
C LEU A 183 -4.94 8.93 7.84
N LEU A 184 -5.96 8.06 7.81
CA LEU A 184 -7.31 8.45 8.25
C LEU A 184 -7.33 8.81 9.74
N ARG A 185 -6.62 8.05 10.59
CA ARG A 185 -6.46 8.39 12.01
C ARG A 185 -5.84 9.78 12.17
N ARG A 186 -4.75 10.05 11.47
CA ARG A 186 -4.02 11.33 11.54
C ARG A 186 -4.84 12.49 11.02
N LEU A 187 -5.50 12.35 9.87
CA LEU A 187 -6.39 13.39 9.33
C LEU A 187 -7.55 13.68 10.31
N GLY A 188 -8.13 12.66 10.93
CA GLY A 188 -9.14 12.83 11.98
C GLY A 188 -8.61 13.60 13.20
N GLN A 189 -7.41 13.26 13.69
CA GLN A 189 -6.73 13.99 14.78
C GLN A 189 -6.39 15.44 14.41
N LEU A 190 -6.17 15.72 13.12
CA LEU A 190 -5.97 17.07 12.58
C LEU A 190 -7.29 17.84 12.37
N GLY A 191 -8.45 17.20 12.60
CA GLY A 191 -9.78 17.81 12.51
C GLY A 191 -10.41 17.74 11.12
N TRP A 192 -9.91 16.88 10.22
CA TRP A 192 -10.55 16.68 8.92
C TRP A 192 -11.88 15.97 9.08
N THR A 193 -12.86 16.37 8.27
CA THR A 193 -14.13 15.66 8.22
C THR A 193 -13.92 14.26 7.66
N PRO A 194 -14.80 13.30 7.98
CA PRO A 194 -14.62 11.96 7.47
C PRO A 194 -14.78 11.84 5.94
N GLY A 195 -15.50 12.77 5.30
CA GLY A 195 -15.62 12.83 3.85
C GLY A 195 -14.34 13.35 3.19
N THR A 196 -13.76 14.43 3.71
CA THR A 196 -12.51 14.98 3.17
C THR A 196 -11.33 14.03 3.39
N ALA A 197 -11.29 13.33 4.52
CA ALA A 197 -10.26 12.30 4.78
C ALA A 197 -10.37 11.11 3.81
N LEU A 198 -11.58 10.69 3.46
CA LEU A 198 -11.82 9.64 2.45
C LEU A 198 -11.30 10.07 1.08
N VAL A 199 -11.65 11.27 0.63
CA VAL A 199 -11.19 11.79 -0.67
C VAL A 199 -9.67 11.89 -0.69
N ALA A 200 -9.05 12.44 0.35
CA ALA A 200 -7.60 12.56 0.44
C ALA A 200 -6.89 11.19 0.38
N SER A 201 -7.39 10.20 1.12
CA SER A 201 -6.86 8.83 1.13
C SER A 201 -7.01 8.15 -0.24
N ALA A 202 -8.18 8.26 -0.88
CA ALA A 202 -8.43 7.67 -2.20
C ALA A 202 -7.61 8.34 -3.31
N VAL A 203 -7.46 9.67 -3.29
CA VAL A 203 -6.62 10.41 -4.25
C VAL A 203 -5.14 10.07 -4.06
N LEU A 204 -4.67 9.99 -2.80
CA LEU A 204 -3.30 9.54 -2.52
C LEU A 204 -3.08 8.15 -3.10
N ARG A 205 -4.03 7.22 -2.88
CA ARG A 205 -3.98 5.87 -3.48
C ARG A 205 -3.85 5.92 -4.99
N GLY A 206 -4.76 6.59 -5.69
CA GLY A 206 -4.67 6.72 -7.13
C GLY A 206 -3.32 7.31 -7.59
N SER A 207 -2.79 8.31 -6.86
CA SER A 207 -1.59 9.04 -7.28
C SER A 207 -0.34 8.17 -7.40
N TYR A 208 -0.08 7.25 -6.47
CA TYR A 208 1.08 6.37 -6.55
C TYR A 208 0.91 5.21 -7.54
N HIS A 209 -0.27 5.08 -8.15
CA HIS A 209 -0.51 4.18 -9.29
C HIS A 209 -0.57 4.88 -10.63
N LEU A 210 -0.34 6.20 -10.69
CA LEU A 210 -0.43 6.95 -11.94
C LEU A 210 0.59 6.49 -13.00
N TYR A 211 1.70 5.86 -12.59
CA TYR A 211 2.69 5.25 -13.48
C TYR A 211 2.12 4.11 -14.33
N GLN A 212 1.02 3.50 -13.89
CA GLN A 212 0.26 2.49 -14.65
C GLN A 212 -0.70 3.14 -15.67
N GLY A 213 -0.75 4.47 -15.70
CA GLY A 213 -1.65 5.28 -16.53
C GLY A 213 -2.97 5.63 -15.86
N ILE A 214 -3.85 6.29 -16.63
CA ILE A 214 -5.14 6.82 -16.16
C ILE A 214 -6.05 5.69 -15.63
N GLY A 215 -6.03 4.51 -16.28
CA GLY A 215 -6.78 3.34 -15.84
C GLY A 215 -6.33 2.86 -14.45
N GLY A 216 -5.01 2.77 -14.22
CA GLY A 216 -4.45 2.41 -12.92
C GLY A 216 -4.77 3.44 -11.83
N PHE A 217 -4.70 4.73 -12.15
CA PHE A 217 -5.12 5.81 -11.26
C PHE A 217 -6.60 5.69 -10.86
N LEU A 218 -7.51 5.58 -11.82
CA LEU A 218 -8.95 5.53 -11.57
C LEU A 218 -9.37 4.25 -10.84
N GLY A 219 -8.80 3.09 -11.23
CA GLY A 219 -9.07 1.82 -10.57
C GLY A 219 -8.68 1.85 -9.10
N ASN A 220 -7.49 2.39 -8.80
CA ASN A 220 -7.00 2.48 -7.43
C ASN A 220 -7.67 3.59 -6.61
N LEU A 221 -8.10 4.69 -7.24
CA LEU A 221 -8.96 5.68 -6.59
C LEU A 221 -10.30 5.06 -6.19
N ALA A 222 -10.94 4.29 -7.07
CA ALA A 222 -12.19 3.61 -6.79
C ALA A 222 -12.03 2.55 -5.68
N MET A 223 -10.98 1.72 -5.74
CA MET A 223 -10.64 0.79 -4.67
C MET A 223 -10.42 1.53 -3.34
N GLY A 224 -9.70 2.66 -3.35
CA GLY A 224 -9.46 3.47 -2.16
C GLY A 224 -10.75 3.95 -1.50
N VAL A 225 -11.73 4.42 -2.29
CA VAL A 225 -13.06 4.79 -1.76
C VAL A 225 -13.74 3.59 -1.07
N VAL A 226 -13.75 2.43 -1.73
CA VAL A 226 -14.36 1.20 -1.17
C VAL A 226 -13.66 0.78 0.11
N PHE A 227 -12.32 0.79 0.12
CA PHE A 227 -11.52 0.34 1.26
C PHE A 227 -11.65 1.28 2.45
N VAL A 228 -11.65 2.60 2.25
CA VAL A 228 -11.93 3.55 3.31
C VAL A 228 -13.35 3.35 3.88
N TRP A 229 -14.34 3.12 3.01
CA TRP A 229 -15.70 2.85 3.46
C TRP A 229 -15.79 1.58 4.31
N LEU A 230 -15.18 0.48 3.84
CA LEU A 230 -15.12 -0.80 4.56
C LEU A 230 -14.34 -0.69 5.87
N TYR A 231 -13.22 0.03 5.87
CA TYR A 231 -12.44 0.31 7.08
C TYR A 231 -13.29 1.01 8.13
N ARG A 232 -14.05 2.04 7.74
CA ARG A 232 -14.92 2.76 8.68
C ARG A 232 -16.08 1.90 9.17
N ARG A 233 -16.56 0.96 8.35
CA ARG A 233 -17.62 0.02 8.72
C ARG A 233 -17.15 -1.08 9.68
N TRP A 234 -15.91 -1.54 9.54
CA TRP A 234 -15.35 -2.66 10.30
C TRP A 234 -14.41 -2.25 11.43
N GLY A 235 -13.87 -1.03 11.37
CA GLY A 235 -12.86 -0.50 12.28
C GLY A 235 -11.51 -1.21 12.18
N ARG A 236 -11.21 -1.88 11.06
CA ARG A 236 -10.05 -2.78 10.94
C ARG A 236 -9.47 -2.82 9.53
N VAL A 237 -8.15 -2.73 9.43
CA VAL A 237 -7.43 -2.92 8.15
C VAL A 237 -7.15 -4.39 7.82
N GLY A 238 -7.21 -5.32 8.79
CA GLY A 238 -6.95 -6.75 8.58
C GLY A 238 -7.65 -7.36 7.35
N PRO A 239 -8.99 -7.22 7.20
CA PRO A 239 -9.69 -7.71 6.01
C PRO A 239 -9.22 -7.06 4.70
N LEU A 240 -8.81 -5.79 4.74
CA LEU A 240 -8.36 -5.03 3.56
C LEU A 240 -6.97 -5.50 3.12
N VAL A 241 -6.07 -5.76 4.07
CA VAL A 241 -4.75 -6.35 3.80
C VAL A 241 -4.92 -7.71 3.12
N VAL A 242 -5.84 -8.54 3.59
CA VAL A 242 -6.17 -9.81 2.93
C VAL A 242 -6.69 -9.57 1.52
N ALA A 243 -7.69 -8.69 1.37
CA ALA A 243 -8.29 -8.43 0.06
C ALA A 243 -7.25 -7.97 -0.96
N HIS A 244 -6.43 -7.00 -0.58
CA HIS A 244 -5.36 -6.46 -1.41
C HIS A 244 -4.32 -7.54 -1.73
N SER A 245 -3.85 -8.28 -0.73
CA SER A 245 -2.86 -9.35 -0.96
C SER A 245 -3.38 -10.37 -1.97
N LEU A 246 -4.64 -10.77 -1.89
CA LEU A 246 -5.24 -11.73 -2.83
C LEU A 246 -5.37 -11.17 -4.24
N LEU A 247 -5.68 -9.88 -4.39
CA LEU A 247 -5.72 -9.20 -5.69
C LEU A 247 -4.32 -9.15 -6.32
N ASP A 248 -3.30 -8.75 -5.56
CA ASP A 248 -1.92 -8.68 -6.02
C ASP A 248 -1.34 -10.08 -6.32
N ILE A 249 -1.61 -11.07 -5.47
CA ILE A 249 -1.22 -12.47 -5.74
C ILE A 249 -1.90 -12.95 -7.04
N GLY A 250 -3.19 -12.67 -7.21
CA GLY A 250 -3.92 -13.00 -8.43
C GLY A 250 -3.31 -12.33 -9.67
N ALA A 251 -2.92 -11.06 -9.57
CA ALA A 251 -2.27 -10.34 -10.64
C ALA A 251 -0.85 -10.87 -10.95
N PHE A 252 0.00 -11.06 -9.93
CA PHE A 252 1.39 -11.46 -10.11
C PHE A 252 1.53 -12.94 -10.47
N VAL A 253 1.01 -13.82 -9.62
CA VAL A 253 1.10 -15.27 -9.83
C VAL A 253 0.20 -15.72 -10.97
N GLY A 254 -1.00 -15.14 -11.09
CA GLY A 254 -1.91 -15.46 -12.20
C GLY A 254 -1.31 -15.05 -13.55
N TYR A 255 -0.68 -13.87 -13.64
CA TYR A 255 0.05 -13.49 -14.85
C TYR A 255 1.20 -14.45 -15.14
N ALA A 256 2.03 -14.77 -14.14
CA ALA A 256 3.15 -15.72 -14.30
C ALA A 256 2.73 -17.09 -14.87
N LEU A 257 1.54 -17.57 -14.46
CA LEU A 257 1.02 -18.87 -14.88
C LEU A 257 0.31 -18.85 -16.24
N LEU A 258 -0.32 -17.72 -16.60
CA LEU A 258 -1.20 -17.62 -17.77
C LEU A 258 -0.58 -16.90 -18.97
N ALA A 259 0.40 -16.02 -18.74
CA ALA A 259 1.09 -15.30 -19.81
C ALA A 259 1.70 -16.26 -20.83
N GLY A 260 1.42 -16.03 -22.12
CA GLY A 260 1.84 -16.91 -23.21
C GLY A 260 1.05 -18.22 -23.33
N ARG A 261 0.11 -18.51 -22.42
CA ARG A 261 -0.76 -19.69 -22.46
C ARG A 261 -2.21 -19.37 -22.85
N VAL A 262 -2.63 -18.11 -22.74
CA VAL A 262 -3.98 -17.66 -23.09
C VAL A 262 -3.94 -16.49 -24.07
N GLY A 263 -4.79 -16.49 -25.10
CA GLY A 263 -4.79 -15.45 -26.15
C GLY A 263 -5.35 -14.09 -25.71
N TRP A 264 -5.95 -14.03 -24.52
CA TRP A 264 -6.56 -12.79 -24.02
C TRP A 264 -5.61 -11.92 -23.18
N LEU A 265 -4.47 -12.48 -22.73
CA LEU A 265 -3.50 -11.81 -21.87
C LEU A 265 -2.28 -11.40 -22.72
N PRO A 266 -1.91 -10.11 -22.78
CA PRO A 266 -0.78 -9.64 -23.56
C PRO A 266 0.52 -10.13 -22.93
N THR A 267 1.45 -10.53 -23.78
CA THR A 267 2.86 -10.75 -23.46
C THR A 267 3.66 -9.65 -24.14
N ALA A 268 4.62 -9.08 -23.44
CA ALA A 268 5.60 -8.16 -24.03
C ALA A 268 6.50 -8.89 -25.03
#